data_AF-G0TUD3-F1
#
_entry.id   AF-G0TUD3-F1
#
_cell.length_a   1.000
_cell.length_b   1.000
_cell.length_c   1.000
_cell.angle_alpha   90.00
_cell.angle_beta   90.00
_cell.angle_gamma   90.00
#
_symmetry.space_group_name_H-M   'P 1'
#
loop_
_entity.id
_entity.type
_entity.pdbx_description
1 polymer ?
#
loop_
_entity_poly.entity_id
_entity_poly.type
_entity_poly.pdbx_seq_one_letter_code
_entity_poly.pdbx_strand_id
1 'polypeptide(L)'
;MKRYVVALLLAAQLFLTHVVVPCCAFPFPKSSGVVELTPSTLPGFLSTHKPVFILFYAPWCGHCRRIHPEWEKFAKAVEGVVRVGAINVDEHQQVGQQFS
;
A
#
# COMPACT_ATOMS: atom_id res chain seq x y z
N MET A 1 4.55 -37.25 -28.30
CA MET A 1 4.00 -35.92 -28.69
C MET A 1 2.97 -35.39 -27.70
N LYS A 2 1.87 -36.11 -27.39
CA LYS A 2 0.81 -35.61 -26.47
C LYS A 2 1.27 -35.30 -25.04
N ARG A 3 2.21 -36.07 -24.48
CA ARG A 3 2.77 -35.86 -23.13
C ARG A 3 3.61 -34.58 -22.98
N TYR A 4 4.29 -34.16 -24.06
CA TYR A 4 5.05 -32.91 -24.08
C TYR A 4 4.14 -31.68 -24.18
N VAL A 5 3.04 -31.78 -24.92
CA VAL A 5 2.02 -30.71 -25.00
C VAL A 5 1.36 -30.50 -23.63
N VAL A 6 0.98 -31.57 -22.93
CA VAL A 6 0.40 -31.47 -21.57
C VAL A 6 1.41 -30.90 -20.57
N ALA A 7 2.69 -31.31 -20.63
CA ALA A 7 3.72 -30.76 -19.76
C ALA A 7 3.98 -29.26 -20.02
N LEU A 8 3.97 -28.83 -21.29
CA LEU A 8 4.12 -27.42 -21.67
C LEU A 8 2.92 -26.57 -21.24
N LEU A 9 1.69 -27.10 -21.37
CA LEU A 9 0.49 -26.41 -20.92
C LEU A 9 0.43 -26.27 -19.39
N LEU A 10 0.79 -27.33 -18.65
CA LEU A 10 0.86 -27.28 -17.19
C LEU A 10 1.97 -26.34 -16.70
N ALA A 11 3.12 -26.31 -17.38
CA ALA A 11 4.20 -25.35 -17.10
C ALA A 11 3.75 -23.90 -17.39
N ALA A 12 3.07 -23.65 -18.50
CA ALA A 12 2.53 -22.34 -18.83
C ALA A 12 1.46 -21.85 -17.83
N GLN A 13 0.62 -22.76 -17.32
CA GLN A 13 -0.38 -22.44 -16.29
C GLN A 13 0.27 -22.09 -14.94
N LEU A 14 1.36 -22.77 -14.54
CA LEU A 14 2.09 -22.46 -13.31
C LEU A 14 2.86 -21.12 -13.38
N PHE A 15 3.41 -20.79 -14.56
CA PHE A 15 4.08 -19.50 -14.79
C PHE A 15 3.11 -18.31 -14.72
N LEU A 16 1.86 -18.48 -15.18
CA LEU A 16 0.83 -17.43 -15.11
C LEU A 16 0.33 -17.17 -13.68
N THR A 17 0.35 -18.17 -12.79
CA THR A 17 -0.18 -18.04 -11.42
C THR A 17 0.82 -17.50 -10.40
N HIS A 18 2.12 -17.48 -10.68
CA HIS A 18 3.15 -17.05 -9.71
C HIS A 18 3.79 -15.68 -10.01
N VAL A 19 3.51 -15.06 -11.16
CA VAL A 19 4.06 -13.73 -11.53
C VAL A 19 3.09 -12.58 -11.26
N VAL A 20 1.85 -12.86 -10.85
CA VAL A 20 0.77 -11.86 -10.74
C VAL A 20 0.43 -11.48 -9.29
N VAL A 21 1.20 -11.95 -8.30
CA VAL A 21 0.97 -11.53 -6.91
C VAL A 21 1.55 -10.11 -6.73
N PRO A 22 0.72 -9.13 -6.35
CA PRO A 22 0.80 -7.79 -6.91
C PRO A 22 1.80 -6.90 -6.16
N CYS A 23 2.73 -6.33 -6.92
CA CYS A 23 3.54 -5.18 -6.50
C CYS A 23 2.67 -3.97 -6.08
N CYS A 24 1.38 -3.96 -6.46
CA CYS A 24 0.49 -2.80 -6.41
C CYS A 24 -0.61 -2.87 -5.34
N ALA A 25 -0.61 -3.85 -4.44
CA ALA A 25 -1.62 -3.89 -3.38
C ALA A 25 -1.18 -3.03 -2.19
N PHE A 26 -1.95 -1.98 -1.90
CA PHE A 26 -1.84 -1.19 -0.67
C PHE A 26 -1.66 -2.11 0.55
N PRO A 27 -0.65 -1.85 1.40
CA PRO A 27 -0.23 -2.83 2.40
C PRO A 27 -1.12 -2.87 3.65
N PHE A 28 -2.20 -2.09 3.69
CA PHE A 28 -3.12 -2.03 4.83
C PHE A 28 -4.49 -2.59 4.47
N PRO A 29 -5.13 -3.37 5.37
CA PRO A 29 -6.49 -3.82 5.19
C PRO A 29 -7.47 -2.63 5.31
N LYS A 30 -8.56 -2.64 4.54
CA LYS A 30 -9.58 -1.56 4.57
C LYS A 30 -10.19 -1.32 5.96
N SER A 31 -10.17 -2.33 6.85
CA SER A 31 -10.67 -2.25 8.23
C SER A 31 -9.68 -1.64 9.23
N SER A 32 -8.48 -1.22 8.80
CA SER A 32 -7.46 -0.65 9.68
C SER A 32 -7.72 0.81 10.05
N GLY A 33 -8.57 1.52 9.32
CA GLY A 33 -8.74 2.96 9.46
C GLY A 33 -7.62 3.78 8.80
N VAL A 34 -6.64 3.13 8.16
CA VAL A 34 -5.59 3.79 7.37
C VAL A 34 -6.13 4.06 5.96
N VAL A 35 -6.16 5.34 5.58
CA VAL A 35 -6.58 5.77 4.25
C VAL A 35 -5.40 5.78 3.29
N GLU A 36 -5.55 5.12 2.14
CA GLU A 36 -4.58 5.24 1.05
C GLU A 36 -4.64 6.64 0.43
N LEU A 37 -3.50 7.32 0.38
CA LEU A 37 -3.39 8.67 -0.17
C LEU A 37 -2.62 8.66 -1.49
N THR A 38 -3.11 9.47 -2.42
CA THR A 38 -2.49 9.76 -3.72
C THR A 38 -2.33 11.28 -3.85
N PRO A 39 -1.56 11.79 -4.83
CA PRO A 39 -1.40 13.23 -5.03
C PRO A 39 -2.72 13.97 -5.25
N SER A 40 -3.74 13.31 -5.81
CA SER A 40 -5.05 13.90 -6.03
C SER A 40 -5.94 13.92 -4.78
N THR A 41 -5.80 12.96 -3.86
CA THR A 41 -6.62 12.88 -2.63
C THR A 41 -5.98 13.58 -1.44
N LEU A 42 -4.65 13.76 -1.46
CA LEU A 42 -3.89 14.38 -0.38
C LEU A 42 -4.38 15.81 -0.02
N PRO A 43 -4.63 16.74 -0.96
CA PRO A 43 -5.10 18.08 -0.60
C PRO A 43 -6.43 18.05 0.15
N GLY A 44 -7.41 17.27 -0.34
CA GLY A 44 -8.71 17.11 0.34
C GLY A 44 -8.61 16.37 1.68
N PHE A 45 -7.58 15.53 1.85
CA PHE A 45 -7.29 14.88 3.13
C PHE A 45 -6.75 15.89 4.16
N LEU A 46 -5.92 16.84 3.72
CA LEU A 46 -5.32 17.87 4.57
C LEU A 46 -6.27 19.02 4.90
N SER A 47 -7.24 19.35 4.03
CA SER A 47 -8.16 20.48 4.21
C SER A 47 -9.23 20.30 5.30
N THR A 48 -9.11 19.30 6.18
CA THR A 48 -10.07 19.07 7.27
C THR A 48 -9.62 19.66 8.60
N HIS A 49 -10.57 20.01 9.48
CA HIS A 49 -10.28 20.51 10.83
C HIS A 49 -9.71 19.46 11.80
N LYS A 50 -9.61 18.19 11.39
CA LYS A 50 -9.06 17.12 12.24
C LYS A 50 -7.54 17.05 12.07
N PRO A 51 -6.79 16.75 13.14
CA PRO A 51 -5.37 16.43 13.02
C PRO A 51 -5.15 15.25 12.07
N VAL A 52 -4.04 15.29 11.34
CA VAL A 52 -3.69 14.35 10.28
C VAL A 52 -2.32 13.74 10.57
N PHE A 53 -2.22 12.42 10.44
CA PHE A 53 -0.97 11.67 10.45
C PHE A 53 -0.82 10.90 9.15
N ILE A 54 0.35 11.00 8.51
CA ILE A 54 0.63 10.38 7.21
C ILE A 54 1.91 9.56 7.32
N LEU A 55 1.84 8.29 6.92
CA LEU A 55 3.01 7.46 6.73
C LEU A 55 3.47 7.53 5.28
N PHE A 56 4.64 8.12 5.07
CA PHE A 56 5.35 8.08 3.79
C PHE A 56 6.15 6.77 3.73
N TYR A 57 5.80 5.86 2.82
CA TYR A 57 6.42 4.53 2.73
C TYR A 57 6.78 4.13 1.31
N ALA A 58 7.62 3.11 1.18
CA ALA A 58 7.86 2.40 -0.07
C ALA A 58 7.67 0.89 0.17
N PRO A 59 7.05 0.14 -0.76
CA PRO A 59 6.69 -1.27 -0.55
C PRO A 59 7.91 -2.19 -0.37
N TRP A 60 9.03 -1.82 -1.00
CA TRP A 60 10.31 -2.52 -0.89
C TRP A 60 11.07 -2.18 0.40
N CYS A 61 10.71 -1.11 1.10
CA CYS A 61 11.43 -0.64 2.29
C CYS A 61 11.14 -1.52 3.52
N GLY A 62 12.15 -2.29 3.94
CA GLY A 62 12.03 -3.18 5.10
C GLY A 62 11.76 -2.46 6.43
N HIS A 63 12.19 -1.20 6.58
CA HIS A 63 11.87 -0.38 7.76
C HIS A 63 10.38 -0.01 7.81
N CYS A 64 9.83 0.43 6.67
CA CYS A 64 8.41 0.75 6.56
C CYS A 64 7.53 -0.47 6.83
N ARG A 65 7.85 -1.63 6.25
CA ARG A 65 7.04 -2.84 6.48
C ARG A 65 6.92 -3.22 7.96
N ARG A 66 7.95 -2.96 8.77
CA ARG A 66 7.89 -3.22 10.22
C ARG A 66 6.99 -2.24 10.98
N ILE A 67 6.77 -1.04 10.45
CA ILE A 67 5.88 -0.04 11.09
C ILE A 67 4.41 -0.28 10.78
N HIS A 68 4.08 -0.95 9.68
CA HIS A 68 2.68 -1.12 9.24
C HIS A 68 1.76 -1.68 10.33
N PRO A 69 2.11 -2.75 11.07
CA PRO A 69 1.23 -3.28 12.11
C PRO A 69 0.94 -2.28 13.23
N GLU A 70 1.93 -1.45 13.59
CA GLU A 70 1.72 -0.43 14.62
C GLU A 70 1.00 0.81 14.09
N TRP A 71 1.17 1.11 12.80
CA TRP A 71 0.38 2.14 12.13
C TRP A 71 -1.11 1.78 12.09
N GLU A 72 -1.44 0.50 11.88
CA GLU A 72 -2.82 0.01 11.97
C GLU A 72 -3.38 0.12 13.39
N LYS A 73 -2.61 -0.28 14.40
CA LYS A 73 -3.03 -0.15 15.80
C LYS A 73 -3.23 1.32 16.19
N PHE A 74 -2.33 2.20 15.73
CA PHE A 74 -2.46 3.63 15.91
C PHE A 74 -3.74 4.16 15.29
N ALA A 75 -4.00 3.85 14.00
CA ALA A 75 -5.20 4.27 13.29
C ALA A 75 -6.50 3.86 14.00
N LYS A 76 -6.56 2.64 14.54
CA LYS A 76 -7.69 2.19 15.36
C LYS A 76 -7.81 2.92 16.70
N ALA A 77 -6.68 3.18 17.36
CA ALA A 77 -6.68 3.84 18.66
C ALA A 77 -7.14 5.31 18.60
N VAL A 78 -6.93 5.98 17.46
CA VAL A 78 -7.26 7.40 17.26
C VAL A 78 -8.48 7.61 16.35
N GLU A 79 -9.22 6.54 16.08
CA GLU A 79 -10.39 6.58 15.19
C GLU A 79 -11.39 7.65 15.64
N GLY A 80 -11.90 8.42 14.67
CA GLY A 80 -12.83 9.52 14.93
C GLY A 80 -12.18 10.84 15.37
N VAL A 81 -10.99 10.81 15.98
CA VAL A 81 -10.27 12.01 16.47
C VAL A 81 -9.22 12.48 15.45
N VAL A 82 -8.39 11.55 14.97
CA VAL A 82 -7.28 11.83 14.06
C VAL A 82 -7.53 11.10 12.75
N ARG A 83 -7.16 11.72 11.64
CA ARG A 83 -7.16 11.05 10.33
C ARG A 83 -5.79 10.43 10.08
N VAL A 84 -5.77 9.14 9.78
CA VAL A 84 -4.52 8.41 9.54
C VAL A 84 -4.47 7.96 8.08
N GLY A 85 -3.41 8.32 7.39
CA GLY A 85 -3.18 7.99 5.99
C GLY A 85 -1.82 7.34 5.76
N ALA A 86 -1.66 6.73 4.59
CA ALA A 86 -0.38 6.23 4.11
C ALA A 86 -0.25 6.50 2.62
N ILE A 87 0.94 6.92 2.18
CA ILE A 87 1.23 7.27 0.79
C ILE A 87 2.50 6.55 0.33
N ASN A 88 2.40 5.92 -0.85
CA ASN A 88 3.53 5.27 -1.50
C ASN A 88 4.40 6.33 -2.18
N VAL A 89 5.55 6.67 -1.61
CA VAL A 89 6.48 7.66 -2.19
C VAL A 89 7.38 7.09 -3.28
N ASP A 90 7.38 5.76 -3.47
CA ASP A 90 8.02 5.12 -4.62
C ASP A 90 7.23 5.45 -5.90
N GLU A 91 5.90 5.38 -5.82
CA GLU A 91 4.97 5.74 -6.90
C GLU A 91 4.72 7.26 -7.01
N HIS A 92 4.84 7.97 -5.89
CA HIS A 92 4.51 9.40 -5.76
C HIS A 92 5.68 10.23 -5.23
N GLN A 93 6.84 10.12 -5.89
CA GLN A 93 8.09 10.76 -5.47
C GLN A 93 7.98 12.27 -5.24
N GLN A 94 7.17 12.96 -6.04
CA GLN A 94 6.93 14.41 -5.91
C GLN A 94 6.38 14.77 -4.53
N VAL A 95 5.49 13.94 -3.97
CA VAL A 95 4.93 14.17 -2.65
C VAL A 95 6.01 13.99 -1.58
N GLY A 96 6.86 12.96 -1.72
CA GLY A 96 7.99 12.77 -0.80
C GLY A 96 8.91 13.99 -0.74
N GLN A 97 9.22 14.60 -1.90
CA GLN A 97 10.04 15.81 -1.98
C GLN A 97 9.36 17.05 -1.38
N GLN A 98 8.03 17.16 -1.50
CA GLN A 98 7.27 18.29 -0.99
C GLN A 98 7.28 18.38 0.55
N PHE A 99 7.41 17.26 1.25
CA PHE A 99 7.33 17.16 2.71
C PHE A 99 8.65 16.77 3.38
N SER A 100 9.77 16.83 2.63
CA SER A 100 11.10 16.47 3.12
C SER A 100 11.88 17.64 3.70
#